data_AF-A0A5K4F345-F1
#
_entry.id   AF-A0A5K4F345-F1
#
_cell.length_a   1.000
_cell.length_b   1.000
_cell.length_c   1.000
_cell.angle_alpha   90.00
_cell.angle_beta   90.00
_cell.angle_gamma   90.00
#
_symmetry.space_group_name_H-M   'P 1'
#
loop_
_entity.id
_entity.type
_entity.pdbx_description
1 polymer ?
#
loop_
_entity_poly.entity_id
_entity_poly.type
_entity_poly.pdbx_seq_one_letter_code
_entity_poly.pdbx_strand_id
1 'polypeptide(L)'
;MTLDKETFQNSSMVAIAAFEEKINTTGWSSLTVATSSDFPDNLQAYWAGFLETNLTLSLTVSQWINTVKDMCPIPLSKDCEVLQKYLSENMAYMLNEAYKHGEHNPFWYQVGLQLWQLKGMSDAFNRKFIDRADLLNHSYLNTMIDEVMGIYLLQLNGDLGDLVSALSVPTLKKGKNKLGHPFIASPSCSALIKIVDNNVYLSHVTWSTYSIMLRVLKHYNFPWKTVNNANSQKIPGFAITFSSYPTLTSSVDDFYLTSANLTITETTNNVYNYSLWNIVRNGSKNSVFTFMRGMVANRLAKTGDEWIEYFKYNNSGT
;
A
#
# COMPACT_ATOMS: atom_id res chain seq x y z
N MET A 1 -13.85 16.77 5.90
CA MET A 1 -15.22 16.32 6.29
C MET A 1 -15.11 15.14 7.28
N THR A 2 -15.45 15.31 8.56
CA THR A 2 -15.60 14.16 9.50
C THR A 2 -16.96 13.55 9.25
N LEU A 3 -17.01 12.33 8.72
CA LEU A 3 -18.22 11.51 8.72
C LEU A 3 -18.67 11.34 10.19
N ASP A 4 -19.93 11.69 10.50
CA ASP A 4 -20.45 11.59 11.87
C ASP A 4 -20.44 10.13 12.35
N LYS A 5 -20.24 9.92 13.66
CA LYS A 5 -20.22 8.58 14.29
C LYS A 5 -21.46 7.76 13.95
N GLU A 6 -22.60 8.40 13.74
CA GLU A 6 -23.87 7.74 13.38
C GLU A 6 -23.83 7.12 11.98
N THR A 7 -23.11 7.72 11.02
CA THR A 7 -22.99 7.16 9.66
C THR A 7 -22.16 5.87 9.66
N PHE A 8 -21.21 5.72 10.61
CA PHE A 8 -20.41 4.50 10.77
C PHE A 8 -21.13 3.36 11.51
N GLN A 9 -22.32 3.59 12.08
CA GLN A 9 -23.09 2.57 12.80
C GLN A 9 -24.20 1.93 11.96
N ASN A 10 -24.29 2.23 10.66
CA ASN A 10 -25.27 1.57 9.81
C ASN A 10 -24.87 0.12 9.53
N SER A 11 -25.54 -0.84 10.18
CA SER A 11 -25.29 -2.29 10.14
C SER A 11 -25.57 -2.96 8.78
N SER A 12 -25.73 -2.19 7.71
CA SER A 12 -26.08 -2.70 6.37
C SER A 12 -25.00 -2.42 5.30
N MET A 13 -23.94 -1.69 5.63
CA MET A 13 -22.89 -1.31 4.67
C MET A 13 -21.56 -1.98 4.99
N VAL A 14 -20.95 -2.64 4.01
CA VAL A 14 -19.62 -3.28 4.17
C VAL A 14 -18.52 -2.23 4.37
N ALA A 15 -18.58 -1.16 3.58
CA ALA A 15 -17.62 -0.06 3.60
C ALA A 15 -18.30 1.26 3.22
N ILE A 16 -17.77 2.35 3.73
CA ILE A 16 -18.16 3.72 3.39
C ILE A 16 -16.90 4.56 3.18
N ALA A 17 -16.96 5.48 2.23
CA ALA A 17 -15.87 6.41 1.98
C ALA A 17 -16.40 7.82 1.69
N ALA A 18 -15.65 8.83 2.15
CA ALA A 18 -15.87 10.22 1.84
C ALA A 18 -14.59 10.83 1.28
N PHE A 19 -14.71 11.51 0.15
CA PHE A 19 -13.60 12.15 -0.54
C PHE A 19 -13.92 13.63 -0.76
N GLU A 20 -12.95 14.48 -0.44
CA GLU A 20 -13.04 15.92 -0.60
C GLU A 20 -11.82 16.40 -1.39
N GLU A 21 -12.03 16.80 -2.64
CA GLU A 21 -10.97 17.26 -3.53
C GLU A 21 -10.70 18.76 -3.29
N LYS A 22 -9.52 19.06 -2.74
CA LYS A 22 -9.08 20.44 -2.44
C LYS A 22 -7.66 20.74 -2.91
N ILE A 23 -7.13 19.95 -3.84
CA ILE A 23 -5.76 20.13 -4.38
C ILE A 23 -5.55 21.56 -4.91
N ASN A 24 -6.51 22.14 -5.62
CA ASN A 24 -6.36 23.49 -6.17
C ASN A 24 -6.35 24.62 -5.14
N THR A 25 -6.84 24.38 -3.92
CA THR A 25 -6.93 25.42 -2.87
C THR A 25 -5.93 25.23 -1.75
N THR A 26 -5.60 23.98 -1.39
CA THR A 26 -4.70 23.67 -0.26
C THR A 26 -3.47 22.86 -0.66
N GLY A 27 -3.42 22.34 -1.90
CA GLY A 27 -2.45 21.32 -2.31
C GLY A 27 -2.79 19.90 -1.84
N TRP A 28 -3.91 19.70 -1.13
CA TRP A 28 -4.31 18.42 -0.55
C TRP A 28 -5.77 18.10 -0.81
N SER A 29 -6.04 16.85 -1.19
CA SER A 29 -7.36 16.24 -1.00
C SER A 29 -7.41 15.47 0.31
N SER A 30 -8.60 15.18 0.80
CA SER A 30 -8.79 14.30 1.97
C SER A 30 -9.70 13.12 1.64
N LEU A 31 -9.35 11.95 2.14
CA LEU A 31 -10.13 10.72 1.99
C LEU A 31 -10.30 10.07 3.36
N THR A 32 -11.53 9.72 3.71
CA THR A 32 -11.82 8.81 4.82
C THR A 32 -12.46 7.55 4.28
N VAL A 33 -12.00 6.38 4.70
CA VAL A 33 -12.61 5.08 4.40
C VAL A 33 -12.80 4.33 5.70
N ALA A 34 -13.98 3.76 5.92
CA ALA A 34 -14.21 2.84 7.01
C ALA A 34 -14.97 1.60 6.56
N THR A 35 -14.82 0.53 7.33
CA THR A 35 -15.49 -0.75 7.10
C THR A 35 -16.27 -1.18 8.34
N SER A 36 -17.28 -2.02 8.14
CA SER A 36 -18.08 -2.58 9.23
C SER A 36 -17.56 -3.96 9.65
N SER A 37 -17.38 -4.15 10.95
CA SER A 37 -17.01 -5.43 11.57
C SER A 37 -18.10 -6.51 11.47
N ASP A 38 -19.30 -6.16 11.00
CA ASP A 38 -20.41 -7.10 10.81
C ASP A 38 -20.19 -8.02 9.59
N PHE A 39 -19.22 -7.69 8.73
CA PHE A 39 -18.91 -8.44 7.52
C PHE A 39 -17.53 -9.12 7.62
N PRO A 40 -17.29 -10.23 6.88
CA PRO A 40 -15.97 -10.82 6.76
C PRO A 40 -14.89 -9.81 6.32
N ASP A 41 -13.72 -9.85 6.96
CA ASP A 41 -12.64 -8.86 6.74
C ASP A 41 -12.15 -8.83 5.28
N ASN A 42 -12.20 -9.95 4.55
CA ASN A 42 -11.85 -9.97 3.13
C ASN A 42 -12.82 -9.14 2.27
N LEU A 43 -14.12 -9.15 2.60
CA LEU A 43 -15.11 -8.30 1.95
C LEU A 43 -14.91 -6.84 2.33
N GLN A 44 -14.65 -6.57 3.62
CA GLN A 44 -14.30 -5.23 4.10
C GLN A 44 -13.10 -4.67 3.33
N ALA A 45 -12.01 -5.42 3.25
CA ALA A 45 -10.78 -5.00 2.59
C ALA A 45 -10.99 -4.74 1.09
N TYR A 46 -11.63 -5.67 0.38
CA TYR A 46 -11.95 -5.52 -1.04
C TYR A 46 -12.76 -4.24 -1.29
N TRP A 47 -13.87 -4.04 -0.58
CA TRP A 47 -14.74 -2.89 -0.81
C TRP A 47 -14.12 -1.57 -0.36
N ALA A 48 -13.26 -1.57 0.67
CA ALA A 48 -12.48 -0.39 1.03
C ALA A 48 -11.57 0.07 -0.12
N GLY A 49 -10.84 -0.86 -0.74
CA GLY A 49 -9.99 -0.55 -1.89
C GLY A 49 -10.77 -0.12 -3.12
N PHE A 50 -11.89 -0.79 -3.39
CA PHE A 50 -12.78 -0.45 -4.50
C PHE A 50 -13.34 0.96 -4.38
N LEU A 51 -13.93 1.30 -3.22
CA LEU A 51 -14.50 2.62 -2.98
C LEU A 51 -13.46 3.75 -3.05
N GLU A 52 -12.29 3.54 -2.45
CA GLU A 52 -11.20 4.51 -2.51
C GLU A 52 -10.84 4.86 -3.95
N THR A 53 -10.55 3.85 -4.77
CA THR A 53 -10.11 4.08 -6.16
C THR A 53 -11.24 4.65 -7.00
N ASN A 54 -12.49 4.21 -6.76
CA ASN A 54 -13.63 4.75 -7.50
C ASN A 54 -13.86 6.24 -7.20
N LEU A 55 -13.77 6.65 -5.92
CA LEU A 55 -13.92 8.07 -5.53
C LEU A 55 -12.73 8.94 -5.96
N THR A 56 -11.53 8.36 -6.05
CA THR A 56 -10.31 9.08 -6.42
C THR A 56 -9.89 8.87 -7.88
N LEU A 57 -10.74 8.25 -8.71
CA LEU A 57 -10.37 7.75 -10.03
C LEU A 57 -9.72 8.79 -10.95
N SER A 58 -10.23 10.03 -10.96
CA SER A 58 -9.66 11.13 -11.75
C SER A 58 -8.21 11.43 -11.36
N LEU A 59 -7.94 11.51 -10.05
CA LEU A 59 -6.60 11.72 -9.52
C LEU A 59 -5.72 10.48 -9.73
N THR A 60 -6.27 9.27 -9.61
CA THR A 60 -5.54 8.02 -9.86
C THR A 60 -5.11 7.89 -11.31
N VAL A 61 -5.98 8.23 -12.27
CA VAL A 61 -5.62 8.27 -13.70
C VAL A 61 -4.53 9.31 -13.96
N SER A 62 -4.62 10.48 -13.33
CA SER A 62 -3.61 11.53 -13.45
C SER A 62 -2.27 11.10 -12.85
N GLN A 63 -2.28 10.48 -11.66
CA GLN A 63 -1.09 9.93 -11.00
C GLN A 63 -0.46 8.83 -11.85
N TRP A 64 -1.27 7.93 -12.43
CA TRP A 64 -0.82 6.88 -13.34
C TRP A 64 -0.11 7.47 -14.57
N ILE A 65 -0.71 8.47 -15.23
CA ILE A 65 -0.11 9.18 -16.38
C ILE A 65 1.21 9.85 -15.99
N ASN A 66 1.23 10.56 -14.86
CA ASN A 66 2.39 11.32 -14.42
C ASN A 66 3.59 10.44 -14.04
N THR A 67 3.35 9.16 -13.75
CA THR A 67 4.35 8.23 -13.22
C THR A 67 4.60 7.06 -14.17
N VAL A 68 3.85 5.98 -14.04
CA VAL A 68 4.20 4.65 -14.56
C VAL A 68 3.42 4.23 -15.81
N LYS A 69 2.53 5.06 -16.37
CA LYS A 69 1.67 4.69 -17.53
C LYS A 69 2.41 4.11 -18.73
N ASP A 70 3.56 4.68 -19.07
CA ASP A 70 4.37 4.27 -20.22
C ASP A 70 5.47 3.27 -19.84
N MET A 71 5.49 2.80 -18.58
CA MET A 71 6.39 1.76 -18.13
C MET A 71 5.89 0.41 -18.64
N CYS A 72 6.77 -0.36 -19.27
CA CYS A 72 6.45 -1.68 -19.79
C CYS A 72 5.24 -1.74 -20.74
N PRO A 73 5.27 -0.99 -21.87
CA PRO A 73 4.24 -1.10 -22.89
C PRO A 73 4.23 -2.50 -23.52
N ILE A 74 3.09 -2.89 -24.08
CA ILE A 74 2.95 -4.14 -24.85
C ILE A 74 3.33 -3.88 -26.32
N PRO A 75 4.10 -4.77 -26.98
CA PRO A 75 4.70 -5.99 -26.43
C PRO A 75 5.83 -5.69 -25.43
N LEU A 76 5.95 -6.54 -24.41
CA LEU A 76 6.93 -6.32 -23.34
C LEU A 76 8.37 -6.40 -23.87
N SER A 77 9.22 -5.51 -23.35
CA SER A 77 10.68 -5.64 -23.53
C SER A 77 11.24 -6.74 -22.63
N LYS A 78 12.45 -7.23 -22.93
CA LYS A 78 13.15 -8.22 -22.10
C LYS A 78 13.28 -7.80 -20.63
N ASP A 79 13.59 -6.52 -20.38
CA ASP A 79 13.70 -5.98 -19.02
C ASP A 79 12.33 -5.98 -18.29
N CYS A 80 11.25 -5.72 -19.02
CA CYS A 80 9.89 -5.80 -18.50
C CYS A 80 9.44 -7.22 -18.21
N GLU A 81 9.81 -8.19 -19.05
CA GLU A 81 9.54 -9.61 -18.79
C GLU A 81 10.23 -10.08 -17.50
N VAL A 82 11.47 -9.62 -17.26
CA VAL A 82 12.20 -9.91 -16.00
C VAL A 82 11.45 -9.32 -14.80
N LEU A 83 11.06 -8.05 -14.86
CA LEU A 83 10.33 -7.41 -13.76
C LEU A 83 8.96 -8.06 -13.54
N GLN A 84 8.18 -8.30 -14.61
CA GLN A 84 6.87 -8.93 -14.52
C GLN A 84 6.98 -10.31 -13.88
N LYS A 85 7.92 -11.14 -14.34
CA LYS A 85 8.15 -12.46 -13.75
C LYS A 85 8.45 -12.36 -12.26
N TYR A 86 9.36 -11.46 -11.85
CA TYR A 86 9.72 -11.29 -10.45
C TYR A 86 8.51 -10.90 -9.59
N LEU A 87 7.72 -9.92 -10.05
CA LEU A 87 6.55 -9.45 -9.32
C LEU A 87 5.43 -10.50 -9.27
N SER A 88 5.19 -11.24 -10.36
CA SER A 88 4.23 -12.34 -10.38
C SER A 88 4.62 -13.47 -9.44
N GLU A 89 5.90 -13.86 -9.40
CA GLU A 89 6.42 -14.84 -8.43
C GLU A 89 6.23 -14.37 -6.98
N ASN A 90 6.50 -13.09 -6.71
CA ASN A 90 6.33 -12.50 -5.38
C ASN A 90 4.86 -12.43 -4.97
N MET A 91 3.98 -11.99 -5.87
CA MET A 91 2.53 -12.00 -5.65
C MET A 91 2.02 -13.41 -5.31
N ALA A 92 2.44 -14.42 -6.08
CA ALA A 92 2.07 -15.81 -5.84
C ALA A 92 2.60 -16.32 -4.49
N TYR A 93 3.82 -15.96 -4.11
CA TYR A 93 4.37 -16.29 -2.80
C TYR A 93 3.51 -15.71 -1.67
N MET A 94 3.19 -14.42 -1.72
CA MET A 94 2.42 -13.75 -0.66
C MET A 94 1.00 -14.28 -0.55
N LEU A 95 0.34 -14.58 -1.68
CA LEU A 95 -0.97 -15.22 -1.69
C LEU A 95 -0.92 -16.60 -1.02
N ASN A 96 0.05 -17.44 -1.42
CA ASN A 96 0.19 -18.79 -0.89
C ASN A 96 0.46 -18.79 0.62
N GLU A 97 1.33 -17.92 1.10
CA GLU A 97 1.63 -17.83 2.54
C GLU A 97 0.46 -17.24 3.34
N ALA A 98 -0.25 -16.24 2.79
CA ALA A 98 -1.48 -15.72 3.39
C ALA A 98 -2.54 -16.82 3.55
N TYR A 99 -2.75 -17.66 2.53
CA TYR A 99 -3.71 -18.77 2.60
C TYR A 99 -3.33 -19.84 3.61
N LYS A 100 -2.04 -20.20 3.69
CA LYS A 100 -1.56 -21.25 4.61
C LYS A 100 -1.56 -20.80 6.06
N HIS A 101 -1.24 -19.53 6.31
CA HIS A 101 -0.90 -19.06 7.65
C HIS A 101 -1.88 -18.05 8.23
N GLY A 102 -2.81 -17.48 7.44
CA GLY A 102 -3.71 -16.40 7.90
C GLY A 102 -4.64 -16.74 9.05
N GLU A 103 -4.93 -18.03 9.30
CA GLU A 103 -5.73 -18.46 10.46
C GLU A 103 -4.97 -18.40 11.80
N HIS A 104 -3.63 -18.46 11.75
CA HIS A 104 -2.79 -18.64 12.94
C HIS A 104 -1.65 -17.63 13.07
N ASN A 105 -1.33 -16.91 12.00
CA ASN A 105 -0.25 -15.93 11.94
C ASN A 105 -0.82 -14.53 11.63
N PRO A 106 -0.75 -13.59 12.58
CA PRO A 106 -1.27 -12.24 12.40
C PRO A 106 -0.69 -11.51 11.19
N PHE A 107 0.62 -11.65 10.95
CA PHE A 107 1.30 -11.00 9.84
C PHE A 107 0.70 -11.43 8.50
N TRP A 108 0.59 -12.75 8.29
CA TRP A 108 0.09 -13.30 7.03
C TRP A 108 -1.39 -13.03 6.80
N TYR A 109 -2.19 -12.93 7.88
CA TYR A 109 -3.58 -12.49 7.75
C TYR A 109 -3.66 -11.05 7.24
N GLN A 110 -2.89 -10.14 7.82
CA GLN A 110 -2.89 -8.73 7.40
C GLN A 110 -2.34 -8.53 5.99
N VAL A 111 -1.34 -9.34 5.56
CA VAL A 111 -0.90 -9.37 4.16
C VAL A 111 -2.06 -9.78 3.25
N GLY A 112 -2.78 -10.87 3.58
CA GLY A 112 -3.95 -11.31 2.81
C GLY A 112 -5.03 -10.23 2.67
N LEU A 113 -5.33 -9.50 3.75
CA LEU A 113 -6.30 -8.39 3.71
C LEU A 113 -5.80 -7.23 2.84
N GLN A 114 -4.51 -6.88 2.90
CA GLN A 114 -3.95 -5.86 2.00
C GLN A 114 -4.02 -6.27 0.53
N LEU A 115 -3.80 -7.55 0.21
CA LEU A 115 -3.97 -8.08 -1.15
C LEU A 115 -5.44 -7.99 -1.63
N TRP A 116 -6.40 -8.27 -0.75
CA TRP A 116 -7.83 -8.04 -1.06
C TRP A 116 -8.14 -6.57 -1.31
N GLN A 117 -7.59 -5.67 -0.51
CA GLN A 117 -7.71 -4.22 -0.72
C GLN A 117 -7.14 -3.80 -2.08
N LEU A 118 -5.95 -4.29 -2.43
CA LEU A 118 -5.35 -4.05 -3.75
C LEU A 118 -6.20 -4.62 -4.89
N LYS A 119 -6.83 -5.78 -4.70
CA LYS A 119 -7.73 -6.35 -5.71
C LYS A 119 -8.94 -5.45 -5.96
N GLY A 120 -9.56 -4.93 -4.91
CA GLY A 120 -10.66 -3.97 -5.02
C GLY A 120 -10.25 -2.69 -5.74
N MET A 121 -9.06 -2.17 -5.44
CA MET A 121 -8.49 -1.02 -6.15
C MET A 121 -8.27 -1.33 -7.64
N SER A 122 -7.72 -2.51 -7.97
CA SER A 122 -7.44 -2.94 -9.35
C SER A 122 -8.73 -3.01 -10.15
N ASP A 123 -9.76 -3.64 -9.59
CA ASP A 123 -11.05 -3.79 -10.22
C ASP A 123 -11.74 -2.43 -10.44
N ALA A 124 -11.70 -1.52 -9.46
CA ALA A 124 -12.22 -0.16 -9.61
C ALA A 124 -11.50 0.64 -10.71
N PHE A 125 -10.16 0.58 -10.76
CA PHE A 125 -9.38 1.25 -11.80
C PHE A 125 -9.71 0.71 -13.20
N ASN A 126 -9.92 -0.61 -13.30
CA ASN A 126 -10.31 -1.29 -14.54
C ASN A 126 -11.83 -1.24 -14.81
N ARG A 127 -12.61 -0.48 -14.02
CA ARG A 127 -14.07 -0.34 -14.14
C ARG A 127 -14.83 -1.68 -14.11
N LYS A 128 -14.32 -2.64 -13.33
CA LYS A 128 -14.89 -3.97 -13.16
C LYS A 128 -15.67 -4.03 -11.85
N PHE A 129 -17.00 -4.12 -11.93
CA PHE A 129 -17.84 -4.25 -10.74
C PHE A 129 -18.15 -5.72 -10.47
N ILE A 130 -18.11 -6.13 -9.19
CA ILE A 130 -18.50 -7.47 -8.74
C ILE A 130 -19.80 -7.37 -7.94
N ASP A 131 -20.85 -7.98 -8.47
CA ASP A 131 -22.24 -7.90 -7.96
C ASP A 131 -22.62 -9.08 -7.07
N ARG A 132 -21.81 -10.14 -7.01
CA ARG A 132 -22.03 -11.29 -6.13
C ARG A 132 -20.81 -11.59 -5.26
N ALA A 133 -21.04 -11.68 -3.95
CA ALA A 133 -19.98 -11.88 -2.96
C ALA A 133 -19.28 -13.25 -3.05
N ASP A 134 -19.95 -14.29 -3.56
CA ASP A 134 -19.38 -15.64 -3.77
C ASP A 134 -18.24 -15.65 -4.82
N LEU A 135 -18.22 -14.65 -5.70
CA LEU A 135 -17.13 -14.47 -6.67
C LEU A 135 -15.84 -13.98 -6.01
N LEU A 136 -15.91 -13.34 -4.84
CA LEU A 136 -14.75 -12.85 -4.09
C LEU A 136 -14.10 -13.99 -3.27
N ASN A 137 -13.54 -14.96 -3.99
CA ASN A 137 -12.86 -16.14 -3.45
C ASN A 137 -11.36 -16.17 -3.83
N HIS A 138 -10.61 -17.14 -3.32
CA HIS A 138 -9.16 -17.26 -3.58
C HIS A 138 -8.81 -17.36 -5.07
N SER A 139 -9.63 -18.02 -5.88
CA SER A 139 -9.40 -18.09 -7.34
C SER A 139 -9.46 -16.71 -7.97
N TYR A 140 -10.42 -15.89 -7.54
CA TYR A 140 -10.53 -14.52 -8.00
C TYR A 140 -9.37 -13.64 -7.54
N LEU A 141 -8.94 -13.76 -6.27
CA LEU A 141 -7.79 -13.02 -5.78
C LEU A 141 -6.48 -13.41 -6.49
N ASN A 142 -6.33 -14.69 -6.86
CA ASN A 142 -5.15 -15.18 -7.58
C ASN A 142 -4.93 -14.53 -8.95
N THR A 143 -5.96 -13.90 -9.54
CA THR A 143 -5.79 -13.09 -10.77
C THR A 143 -4.80 -11.94 -10.60
N MET A 144 -4.53 -11.50 -9.37
CA MET A 144 -3.49 -10.50 -9.06
C MET A 144 -2.10 -10.92 -9.55
N ILE A 145 -1.82 -12.22 -9.69
CA ILE A 145 -0.54 -12.73 -10.21
C ILE A 145 -0.28 -12.23 -11.64
N ASP A 146 -1.34 -12.11 -12.44
CA ASP A 146 -1.28 -11.65 -13.84
C ASP A 146 -1.46 -10.12 -13.95
N GLU A 147 -2.03 -9.48 -12.92
CA GLU A 147 -2.33 -8.04 -12.89
C GLU A 147 -1.19 -7.18 -12.30
N VAL A 148 -0.01 -7.75 -12.04
CA VAL A 148 1.12 -7.06 -11.36
C VAL A 148 1.68 -5.85 -12.11
N MET A 149 1.40 -5.71 -13.41
CA MET A 149 1.77 -4.54 -14.22
C MET A 149 0.71 -3.43 -14.21
N GLY A 150 -0.41 -3.61 -13.50
CA GLY A 150 -1.45 -2.62 -13.34
C GLY A 150 -1.14 -1.63 -12.22
N ILE A 151 -2.18 -1.22 -11.47
CA ILE A 151 -2.05 -0.28 -10.35
C ILE A 151 -1.12 -0.76 -9.22
N TYR A 152 -0.74 -2.05 -9.23
CA TYR A 152 0.26 -2.59 -8.31
C TYR A 152 1.60 -1.85 -8.46
N LEU A 153 1.96 -1.42 -9.67
CA LEU A 153 3.15 -0.61 -9.91
C LEU A 153 3.15 0.72 -9.14
N LEU A 154 1.98 1.31 -8.85
CA LEU A 154 1.89 2.53 -8.03
C LEU A 154 2.27 2.26 -6.57
N GLN A 155 2.00 1.05 -6.06
CA GLN A 155 2.32 0.68 -4.68
C GLN A 155 3.82 0.50 -4.47
N LEU A 156 4.54 0.14 -5.53
CA LEU A 156 5.96 -0.13 -5.50
C LEU A 156 6.82 1.14 -5.55
N ASN A 157 6.27 2.33 -5.28
CA ASN A 157 7.03 3.57 -5.44
C ASN A 157 8.35 3.57 -4.66
N GLY A 158 8.34 3.07 -3.42
CA GLY A 158 9.54 2.89 -2.58
C GLY A 158 10.42 1.72 -3.04
N ASP A 159 9.82 0.56 -3.34
CA ASP A 159 10.57 -0.67 -3.62
C ASP A 159 11.18 -0.72 -5.05
N LEU A 160 10.59 -0.01 -6.02
CA LEU A 160 10.86 -0.23 -7.44
C LEU A 160 12.29 0.16 -7.82
N GLY A 161 12.87 1.19 -7.19
CA GLY A 161 14.23 1.65 -7.46
C GLY A 161 15.30 0.61 -7.13
N ASP A 162 15.12 -0.09 -6.00
CA ASP A 162 15.99 -1.17 -5.56
C ASP A 162 15.76 -2.43 -6.40
N LEU A 163 14.51 -2.76 -6.72
CA LEU A 163 14.17 -3.87 -7.62
C LEU A 163 14.83 -3.74 -8.98
N VAL A 164 14.67 -2.61 -9.68
CA VAL A 164 15.24 -2.45 -11.02
C VAL A 164 16.77 -2.42 -11.00
N SER A 165 17.35 -1.95 -9.90
CA SER A 165 18.81 -1.96 -9.69
C SER A 165 19.31 -3.38 -9.45
N ALA A 166 18.67 -4.13 -8.57
CA ALA A 166 19.07 -5.49 -8.21
C ALA A 166 18.89 -6.50 -9.35
N LEU A 167 17.78 -6.37 -10.10
CA LEU A 167 17.46 -7.22 -11.25
C LEU A 167 18.25 -6.87 -12.51
N SER A 168 19.06 -5.82 -12.47
CA SER A 168 19.90 -5.38 -13.59
C SER A 168 19.10 -5.13 -14.87
N VAL A 169 18.00 -4.37 -14.74
CA VAL A 169 17.10 -3.97 -15.84
C VAL A 169 17.29 -2.48 -16.21
N PRO A 170 18.38 -2.14 -16.92
CA PRO A 170 18.82 -0.76 -17.10
C PRO A 170 17.87 0.09 -17.94
N THR A 171 17.06 -0.51 -18.83
CA THR A 171 16.09 0.25 -19.64
C THR A 171 14.98 0.83 -18.78
N LEU A 172 14.57 0.10 -17.73
CA LEU A 172 13.61 0.59 -16.73
C LEU A 172 14.24 1.61 -15.81
N LYS A 173 15.46 1.34 -15.33
CA LYS A 173 16.19 2.24 -14.42
C LYS A 173 16.42 3.63 -15.02
N LYS A 174 16.68 3.72 -16.33
CA LYS A 174 16.90 4.98 -17.06
C LYS A 174 15.66 5.46 -17.81
N GLY A 175 14.57 4.70 -17.76
CA GLY A 175 13.37 4.94 -18.53
C GLY A 175 12.61 6.16 -18.04
N LYS A 176 11.88 6.78 -18.96
CA LYS A 176 11.02 7.93 -18.73
C LYS A 176 9.69 7.72 -19.42
N ASN A 177 8.62 8.27 -18.85
CA ASN A 177 7.33 8.33 -19.52
C ASN A 177 7.34 9.39 -20.65
N LYS A 178 6.26 9.47 -21.41
CA LYS A 178 6.13 10.40 -22.55
C LYS A 178 6.14 11.87 -22.13
N LEU A 179 5.92 12.18 -20.86
CA LEU A 179 6.05 13.53 -20.28
C LEU A 179 7.49 13.84 -19.85
N GLY A 180 8.42 12.91 -20.02
CA GLY A 180 9.83 13.07 -19.65
C GLY A 180 10.13 12.82 -18.17
N HIS A 181 9.14 12.37 -17.39
CA HIS A 181 9.35 12.02 -15.99
C HIS A 181 9.99 10.63 -15.87
N PRO A 182 11.02 10.45 -15.02
CA PRO A 182 11.65 9.14 -14.83
C PRO A 182 10.66 8.15 -14.20
N PHE A 183 10.72 6.88 -14.60
CA PHE A 183 9.95 5.81 -13.95
C PHE A 183 10.41 5.56 -12.51
N ILE A 184 11.70 5.82 -12.25
CA ILE A 184 12.35 5.59 -10.97
C ILE A 184 12.77 6.93 -10.41
N ALA A 185 12.17 7.30 -9.26
CA ALA A 185 12.64 8.41 -8.46
C ALA A 185 13.77 7.95 -7.53
N SER A 186 14.57 8.89 -7.05
CA SER A 186 15.45 8.69 -5.88
C SER A 186 14.93 9.57 -4.76
N PRO A 187 13.80 9.17 -4.12
CA PRO A 187 13.23 9.95 -3.04
C PRO A 187 14.15 9.92 -1.81
N SER A 188 13.97 10.91 -0.95
CA SER A 188 14.54 10.97 0.40
C SER A 188 13.63 11.80 1.27
N CYS A 189 13.91 11.91 2.56
CA CYS A 189 13.08 12.66 3.48
C CYS A 189 13.95 13.35 4.54
N SER A 190 13.40 14.36 5.20
CA SER A 190 13.94 14.94 6.43
C SER A 190 12.93 14.77 7.55
N ALA A 191 13.37 14.31 8.72
CA ALA A 191 12.53 14.17 9.90
C ALA A 191 13.14 14.86 11.12
N LEU A 192 12.30 15.40 12.00
CA LEU A 192 12.70 15.99 13.28
C LEU A 192 11.75 15.53 14.37
N ILE A 193 12.32 15.00 15.45
CA ILE A 193 11.63 14.70 16.70
C ILE A 193 12.17 15.67 17.75
N LYS A 194 11.33 16.55 18.26
CA LYS A 194 11.70 17.58 19.22
C LYS A 194 10.92 17.42 20.52
N ILE A 195 11.64 17.09 21.58
CA ILE A 195 11.12 17.10 22.95
C ILE A 195 11.16 18.55 23.47
N VAL A 196 10.05 19.00 24.02
CA VAL A 196 9.89 20.24 24.79
C VAL A 196 9.22 19.90 26.13
N ASP A 197 9.20 20.84 27.09
CA ASP A 197 8.81 20.61 28.49
C ASP A 197 7.75 19.52 28.71
N ASN A 198 6.52 19.72 28.21
CA ASN A 198 5.41 18.79 28.38
C ASN A 198 4.89 18.21 27.04
N ASN A 199 5.65 18.32 25.94
CA ASN A 199 5.19 17.88 24.61
C ASN A 199 6.32 17.28 23.77
N VAL A 200 5.94 16.47 22.79
CA VAL A 200 6.83 16.00 21.72
C VAL A 200 6.25 16.44 20.38
N TYR A 201 7.05 17.18 19.61
CA TYR A 201 6.71 17.54 18.23
C TYR A 201 7.43 16.61 17.26
N LEU A 202 6.72 16.17 16.23
CA LEU A 202 7.27 15.37 15.15
C LEU A 202 6.95 16.08 13.82
N SER A 203 7.96 16.23 12.97
CA SER A 203 7.80 16.74 11.61
C SER A 203 8.51 15.84 10.62
N HIS A 204 7.90 15.66 9.45
CA HIS A 204 8.47 14.94 8.32
C HIS A 204 8.28 15.73 7.03
N VAL A 205 9.29 15.70 6.17
CA VAL A 205 9.32 16.42 4.90
C VAL A 205 9.85 15.49 3.81
N THR A 206 8.95 14.99 2.97
CA THR A 206 9.28 14.15 1.80
C THR A 206 9.93 14.95 0.69
N TRP A 207 10.97 14.40 0.09
CA TRP A 207 11.63 14.90 -1.10
C TRP A 207 11.40 13.88 -2.22
N SER A 208 10.68 14.29 -3.26
CA SER A 208 10.40 13.43 -4.40
C SER A 208 10.18 14.25 -5.67
N THR A 209 9.90 13.59 -6.79
CA THR A 209 9.64 14.26 -8.06
C THR A 209 8.33 15.05 -7.99
N TYR A 210 8.31 16.24 -8.60
CA TYR A 210 7.07 17.05 -8.65
C TYR A 210 5.91 16.35 -9.37
N SER A 211 6.21 15.37 -10.24
CA SER A 211 5.21 14.56 -10.94
C SER A 211 4.28 13.77 -10.02
N ILE A 212 4.66 13.51 -8.76
CA ILE A 212 3.81 12.78 -7.81
C ILE A 212 2.99 13.70 -6.89
N MET A 213 3.01 15.02 -7.06
CA MET A 213 2.39 15.97 -6.11
C MET A 213 0.85 16.00 -6.10
N LEU A 214 0.17 14.95 -6.56
CA LEU A 214 -1.25 14.75 -6.30
C LEU A 214 -1.41 14.11 -4.93
N ARG A 215 -1.74 14.93 -3.92
CA ARG A 215 -1.70 14.52 -2.50
C ARG A 215 -3.08 14.23 -1.94
N VAL A 216 -3.16 13.15 -1.15
CA VAL A 216 -4.37 12.76 -0.43
C VAL A 216 -4.00 12.48 1.03
N LEU A 217 -4.53 13.26 1.97
CA LEU A 217 -4.49 12.93 3.38
C LEU A 217 -5.56 11.86 3.64
N LYS A 218 -5.13 10.67 4.10
CA LYS A 218 -6.01 9.51 4.28
C LYS A 218 -6.29 9.25 5.74
N HIS A 219 -7.53 8.84 6.02
CA HIS A 219 -7.94 8.26 7.28
C HIS A 219 -8.63 6.92 7.01
N TYR A 220 -8.01 5.83 7.43
CA TYR A 220 -8.61 4.50 7.40
C TYR A 220 -9.15 4.16 8.78
N ASN A 221 -10.33 3.56 8.82
CA ASN A 221 -10.92 2.99 10.03
C ASN A 221 -11.44 1.57 9.71
N PHE A 222 -10.55 0.60 9.87
CA PHE A 222 -10.73 -0.79 9.49
C PHE A 222 -10.71 -1.66 10.75
N PRO A 223 -11.87 -2.04 11.32
CA PRO A 223 -11.96 -2.88 12.51
C PRO A 223 -11.67 -4.36 12.20
N TRP A 224 -10.65 -4.63 11.37
CA TRP A 224 -10.23 -5.98 11.01
C TRP A 224 -9.70 -6.74 12.22
N LYS A 225 -9.77 -8.06 12.12
CA LYS A 225 -9.28 -8.99 13.11
C LYS A 225 -7.78 -9.19 12.97
N THR A 226 -7.14 -9.58 14.07
CA THR A 226 -5.72 -9.92 14.13
C THR A 226 -5.41 -11.17 13.30
N VAL A 227 -6.27 -12.19 13.35
CA VAL A 227 -6.20 -13.43 12.54
C VAL A 227 -7.59 -13.85 12.05
N ASN A 228 -7.65 -14.76 11.07
CA ASN A 228 -8.90 -15.29 10.52
C ASN A 228 -9.60 -16.27 11.49
N ASN A 229 -10.10 -15.78 12.63
CA ASN A 229 -10.80 -16.59 13.63
C ASN A 229 -12.01 -15.83 14.18
N ALA A 230 -13.12 -16.55 14.45
CA ALA A 230 -14.34 -15.99 15.03
C ALA A 230 -14.09 -15.21 16.34
N ASN A 231 -13.18 -15.69 17.18
CA ASN A 231 -12.84 -15.09 18.48
C ASN A 231 -11.63 -14.14 18.43
N SER A 232 -11.12 -13.82 17.23
CA SER A 232 -9.95 -12.95 17.11
C SER A 232 -10.26 -11.52 17.55
N GLN A 233 -9.32 -10.91 18.26
CA GLN A 233 -9.39 -9.50 18.62
C GLN A 233 -9.19 -8.60 17.40
N LYS A 234 -9.78 -7.40 17.46
CA LYS A 234 -9.52 -6.31 16.51
C LYS A 234 -8.06 -5.88 16.57
N ILE A 235 -7.47 -5.54 15.44
CA ILE A 235 -6.11 -5.01 15.36
C ILE A 235 -5.97 -3.70 16.18
N PRO A 236 -4.83 -3.45 16.86
CA PRO A 236 -4.62 -2.22 17.64
C PRO A 236 -4.65 -0.94 16.78
N GLY A 237 -4.02 -0.98 15.61
CA GLY A 237 -3.98 0.10 14.61
C GLY A 237 -5.18 0.08 13.67
N PHE A 238 -6.39 -0.17 14.18
CA PHE A 238 -7.61 -0.19 13.37
C PHE A 238 -7.95 1.17 12.74
N ALA A 239 -7.52 2.28 13.34
CA ALA A 239 -7.62 3.59 12.71
C ALA A 239 -6.23 4.19 12.44
N ILE A 240 -5.98 4.63 11.21
CA ILE A 240 -4.67 5.15 10.78
C ILE A 240 -4.91 6.40 9.94
N THR A 241 -4.28 7.51 10.33
CA THR A 241 -4.21 8.75 9.53
C THR A 241 -2.82 8.91 8.97
N PHE A 242 -2.69 9.16 7.67
CA PHE A 242 -1.38 9.25 7.03
C PHE A 242 -1.42 10.09 5.76
N SER A 243 -0.30 10.74 5.45
CA SER A 243 -0.12 11.41 4.17
C SER A 243 0.07 10.36 3.07
N SER A 244 -0.58 10.54 1.93
CA SER A 244 -0.53 9.57 0.84
C SER A 244 -0.88 10.22 -0.50
N TYR A 245 -1.18 9.37 -1.47
CA TYR A 245 -1.40 9.65 -2.88
C TYR A 245 -2.63 8.86 -3.36
N PRO A 246 -3.29 9.24 -4.47
CA PRO A 246 -4.47 8.55 -4.98
C PRO A 246 -4.21 7.05 -5.21
N THR A 247 -5.07 6.17 -4.68
CA THR A 247 -4.98 4.70 -4.87
C THR A 247 -3.66 4.06 -4.38
N LEU A 248 -3.02 4.61 -3.34
CA LEU A 248 -1.90 3.95 -2.63
C LEU A 248 -2.32 3.47 -1.23
N THR A 249 -2.14 2.18 -0.93
CA THR A 249 -2.59 1.59 0.35
C THR A 249 -1.75 1.99 1.56
N SER A 250 -0.55 2.52 1.33
CA SER A 250 0.37 3.02 2.33
C SER A 250 0.70 4.49 2.06
N SER A 251 1.43 5.10 2.97
CA SER A 251 2.20 6.30 2.64
C SER A 251 3.38 5.92 1.74
N VAL A 252 3.80 6.89 0.94
CA VAL A 252 5.10 6.89 0.25
C VAL A 252 6.04 7.94 0.86
N ASP A 253 5.47 8.88 1.61
CA ASP A 253 6.20 9.79 2.48
C ASP A 253 6.70 9.05 3.72
N ASP A 254 5.83 8.17 4.23
CA ASP A 254 5.88 7.51 5.51
C ASP A 254 5.79 8.48 6.70
N PHE A 255 4.56 8.95 6.90
CA PHE A 255 4.11 9.61 8.13
C PHE A 255 2.73 9.09 8.53
N TYR A 256 2.66 8.37 9.65
CA TYR A 256 1.44 7.71 10.14
C TYR A 256 1.15 8.05 11.59
N LEU A 257 -0.14 8.24 11.89
CA LEU A 257 -0.70 8.31 13.23
C LEU A 257 -1.69 7.17 13.39
N THR A 258 -1.46 6.28 14.36
CA THR A 258 -2.31 5.09 14.57
C THR A 258 -3.14 5.18 15.85
N SER A 259 -4.27 4.47 15.89
CA SER A 259 -5.10 4.29 17.09
C SER A 259 -4.40 3.52 18.21
N ALA A 260 -3.25 2.91 17.94
CA ALA A 260 -2.40 2.27 18.93
C ALA A 260 -1.47 3.28 19.65
N ASN A 261 -1.67 4.59 19.45
CA ASN A 261 -0.83 5.67 19.96
C ASN A 261 0.62 5.61 19.46
N LEU A 262 0.84 5.08 18.25
CA LEU A 262 2.15 5.10 17.60
C LEU A 262 2.15 6.19 16.51
N THR A 263 3.23 6.96 16.48
CA THR A 263 3.59 7.80 15.33
C THR A 263 4.77 7.16 14.62
N ILE A 264 4.61 6.87 13.34
CA ILE A 264 5.61 6.14 12.54
C ILE A 264 6.08 7.05 11.41
N THR A 265 7.39 7.15 11.24
CA THR A 265 7.99 7.88 10.14
C THR A 265 9.38 7.33 9.78
N GLU A 266 9.84 7.59 8.57
CA GLU A 266 11.16 7.16 8.09
C GLU A 266 11.87 8.25 7.28
N THR A 267 13.14 7.99 6.98
CA THR A 267 13.87 8.70 5.95
C THR A 267 14.71 7.68 5.19
N THR A 268 14.59 7.67 3.86
CA THR A 268 15.17 6.61 3.05
C THR A 268 16.70 6.58 3.17
N ASN A 269 17.24 5.43 3.58
CA ASN A 269 18.67 5.16 3.59
C ASN A 269 19.03 4.22 2.43
N ASN A 270 19.57 4.81 1.36
CA ASN A 270 19.88 4.08 0.13
C ASN A 270 20.99 3.04 0.30
N VAL A 271 20.87 1.91 -0.40
CA VAL A 271 21.87 0.84 -0.40
C VAL A 271 22.90 1.07 -1.51
N TYR A 272 24.14 1.39 -1.12
CA TYR A 272 25.27 1.54 -2.06
C TYR A 272 26.16 0.30 -2.17
N ASN A 273 25.95 -0.71 -1.31
CA ASN A 273 26.69 -1.97 -1.39
C ASN A 273 25.96 -2.97 -2.31
N TYR A 274 26.39 -3.03 -3.57
CA TYR A 274 25.77 -3.88 -4.59
C TYR A 274 25.87 -5.40 -4.31
N SER A 275 26.74 -5.84 -3.39
CA SER A 275 26.80 -7.26 -2.99
C SER A 275 25.51 -7.70 -2.28
N LEU A 276 24.79 -6.77 -1.64
CA LEU A 276 23.54 -7.05 -0.92
C LEU A 276 22.37 -7.32 -1.86
N TRP A 277 22.47 -6.97 -3.15
CA TRP A 277 21.40 -7.23 -4.12
C TRP A 277 21.11 -8.71 -4.36
N ASN A 278 21.94 -9.63 -3.87
CA ASN A 278 21.59 -11.05 -3.84
C ASN A 278 20.36 -11.33 -2.96
N ILE A 279 20.12 -10.52 -1.91
CA ILE A 279 18.92 -10.62 -1.07
C ILE A 279 17.69 -10.35 -1.93
N VAL A 280 17.68 -9.22 -2.65
CA VAL A 280 16.58 -8.82 -3.53
C VAL A 280 16.42 -9.79 -4.70
N ARG A 281 17.49 -10.17 -5.41
CA ARG A 281 17.40 -11.10 -6.56
C ARG A 281 16.79 -12.46 -6.20
N ASN A 282 17.07 -12.95 -4.98
CA ASN A 282 16.54 -14.21 -4.49
C ASN A 282 15.23 -14.03 -3.69
N GLY A 283 14.71 -12.80 -3.63
CA GLY A 283 13.60 -12.37 -2.79
C GLY A 283 12.21 -12.73 -3.31
N SER A 284 12.07 -13.07 -4.60
CA SER A 284 10.75 -13.23 -5.23
C SER A 284 9.88 -14.31 -4.59
N LYS A 285 10.43 -15.24 -3.81
CA LYS A 285 9.69 -16.36 -3.20
C LYS A 285 9.84 -16.48 -1.69
N ASN A 286 10.36 -15.45 -1.02
CA ASN A 286 10.62 -15.49 0.42
C ASN A 286 10.62 -14.10 1.08
N SER A 287 10.08 -13.08 0.41
CA SER A 287 10.05 -11.72 0.94
C SER A 287 8.73 -11.01 0.68
N VAL A 288 8.49 -9.96 1.45
CA VAL A 288 7.33 -9.08 1.35
C VAL A 288 7.83 -7.64 1.19
N PHE A 289 7.29 -6.89 0.24
CA PHE A 289 7.72 -5.52 -0.03
C PHE A 289 7.44 -4.54 1.13
N THR A 290 8.22 -3.46 1.18
CA THR A 290 8.24 -2.50 2.29
C THR A 290 6.87 -1.90 2.57
N PHE A 291 6.13 -1.50 1.53
CA PHE A 291 4.80 -0.89 1.71
C PHE A 291 3.80 -1.83 2.42
N MET A 292 3.93 -3.14 2.21
CA MET A 292 3.10 -4.13 2.90
C MET A 292 3.57 -4.39 4.32
N ARG A 293 4.88 -4.62 4.52
CA ARG A 293 5.44 -4.81 5.86
C ARG A 293 5.15 -3.63 6.78
N GLY A 294 5.30 -2.41 6.27
CA GLY A 294 5.01 -1.17 6.99
C GLY A 294 3.55 -1.09 7.43
N MET A 295 2.59 -1.36 6.52
CA MET A 295 1.17 -1.35 6.87
C MET A 295 0.77 -2.49 7.81
N VAL A 296 1.36 -3.68 7.69
CA VAL A 296 1.15 -4.78 8.64
C VAL A 296 1.62 -4.38 10.04
N ALA A 297 2.82 -3.81 10.16
CA ALA A 297 3.35 -3.34 11.43
C ALA A 297 2.50 -2.21 12.04
N ASN A 298 2.08 -1.23 11.22
CA ASN A 298 1.20 -0.12 11.64
C ASN A 298 -0.15 -0.62 12.19
N ARG A 299 -0.66 -1.73 11.66
CA ARG A 299 -1.93 -2.34 12.08
C ARG A 299 -1.77 -3.15 13.38
N LEU A 300 -0.70 -3.93 13.50
CA LEU A 300 -0.57 -4.95 14.56
C LEU A 300 0.12 -4.46 15.84
N ALA A 301 1.06 -3.52 15.73
CA ALA A 301 1.92 -3.14 16.85
C ALA A 301 1.21 -2.24 17.88
N LYS A 302 1.53 -2.46 19.16
CA LYS A 302 1.17 -1.59 20.29
C LYS A 302 2.37 -0.80 20.84
N THR A 303 3.57 -1.24 20.52
CA THR A 303 4.83 -0.63 20.96
C THR A 303 5.81 -0.49 19.79
N GLY A 304 6.86 0.32 19.98
CA GLY A 304 7.94 0.42 19.00
C GLY A 304 8.66 -0.90 18.76
N ASP A 305 8.91 -1.68 19.81
CA ASP A 305 9.57 -2.99 19.69
C ASP A 305 8.72 -3.98 18.88
N GLU A 306 7.42 -4.06 19.17
CA GLU A 306 6.50 -4.90 18.39
C GLU A 306 6.46 -4.46 16.91
N TRP A 307 6.50 -3.15 16.65
CA TRP A 307 6.52 -2.61 15.29
C TRP A 307 7.75 -3.09 14.53
N ILE A 308 8.93 -3.05 15.16
CA ILE A 308 10.19 -3.54 14.59
C ILE A 308 10.11 -5.05 14.29
N GLU A 309 9.56 -5.85 15.20
CA GLU A 309 9.40 -7.29 15.00
C GLU A 309 8.53 -7.62 13.79
N TYR A 310 7.40 -6.92 13.61
CA TYR A 310 6.56 -7.10 12.43
C TYR A 310 7.20 -6.56 11.15
N PHE A 311 7.85 -5.40 11.20
CA PHE A 311 8.43 -4.76 10.02
C PHE A 311 9.63 -5.52 9.45
N LYS A 312 10.47 -6.13 10.30
CA LYS A 312 11.66 -6.88 9.87
C LYS A 312 11.34 -8.26 9.30
N TYR A 313 10.14 -8.79 9.56
CA TYR A 313 9.74 -10.12 9.14
C TYR A 313 9.58 -10.19 7.60
N ASN A 314 10.18 -11.21 6.97
CA ASN A 314 10.26 -11.36 5.50
C ASN A 314 10.79 -10.11 4.77
N ASN A 315 11.84 -9.48 5.32
CA ASN A 315 12.50 -8.33 4.71
C ASN A 315 12.91 -8.59 3.24
N SER A 316 12.49 -7.70 2.35
CA SER A 316 12.78 -7.73 0.92
C SER A 316 14.14 -7.15 0.53
N GLY A 317 14.73 -6.32 1.39
CA GLY A 317 15.91 -5.52 1.03
C GLY A 317 15.61 -4.43 -0.01
N THR A 318 14.34 -4.02 -0.08
CA THR A 318 13.77 -2.96 -0.93
C THR A 318 12.90 -2.05 -0.08
#